data_AF-A0A6V7IT08-F1
#
_entry.id   AF-A0A6V7IT08-F1
#
_cell.length_a   1.000
_cell.length_b   1.000
_cell.length_c   1.000
_cell.angle_alpha   90.00
_cell.angle_beta   90.00
_cell.angle_gamma   90.00
#
_symmetry.space_group_name_H-M   'P 1'
#
loop_
_entity.id
_entity.type
_entity.pdbx_description
1 polymer ?
#
loop_
_entity_poly.entity_id
_entity_poly.type
_entity_poly.pdbx_seq_one_letter_code
_entity_poly.pdbx_strand_id
1 'polypeptide(L)' 'KMAGNTGMEQLIPIVNKLQDAFTQLGVSMQLDLPQIAVVGGQSAGKSSVLENFVG' A
#
# COMPACT_ATOMS: atom_id res chain seq x y z
N LYS A 1 19.54 12.34 1.89
CA LYS A 1 18.13 12.20 2.29
C LYS A 1 17.45 11.37 1.20
N MET A 2 17.00 10.15 1.49
CA MET A 2 16.20 9.38 0.53
C MET A 2 14.99 10.24 0.14
N ALA A 3 14.73 10.38 -1.16
CA ALA A 3 13.51 11.02 -1.61
C ALA A 3 12.35 10.12 -1.16
N GLY A 4 11.64 10.51 -0.10
CA GLY A 4 10.41 9.85 0.33
C GLY A 4 9.38 9.91 -0.79
N ASN A 5 8.45 8.96 -0.82
CA ASN A 5 7.38 8.95 -1.79
C ASN A 5 6.33 10.00 -1.41
N THR A 6 6.62 11.28 -1.67
CA THR A 6 5.79 12.42 -1.29
C THR A 6 4.35 12.30 -1.82
N GLY A 7 4.16 11.67 -2.99
CA GLY A 7 2.84 11.39 -3.53
C GLY A 7 2.03 10.45 -2.61
N MET A 8 2.63 9.36 -2.15
CA MET A 8 2.00 8.44 -1.20
C MET A 8 1.82 9.05 0.19
N GLU A 9 2.78 9.84 0.66
CA GLU A 9 2.67 10.56 1.95
C GLU A 9 1.46 11.49 2.00
N GLN A 10 1.08 12.09 0.85
CA GLN A 10 -0.14 12.90 0.74
C GLN A 10 -1.39 12.04 0.50
N LEU A 11 -1.28 10.91 -0.21
CA LEU A 11 -2.41 10.05 -0.55
C LEU A 11 -2.94 9.26 0.65
N ILE A 12 -2.05 8.74 1.51
CA ILE A 12 -2.41 7.90 2.66
C ILE A 12 -3.44 8.60 3.57
N PRO A 13 -3.23 9.85 4.04
CA PRO A 13 -4.22 10.52 4.89
C PRO A 13 -5.57 10.75 4.21
N ILE A 14 -5.58 10.99 2.88
CA ILE A 14 -6.80 11.22 2.11
C ILE A 14 -7.61 9.93 2.01
N VAL A 15 -6.94 8.83 1.65
CA VAL A 15 -7.56 7.50 1.54
C VAL A 15 -8.12 7.05 2.88
N ASN A 16 -7.40 7.24 3.98
CA ASN A 16 -7.87 6.89 5.32
C ASN A 16 -9.14 7.67 5.70
N LYS A 17 -9.17 8.99 5.47
CA LYS A 17 -10.36 9.83 5.72
C LYS A 17 -11.57 9.37 4.91
N LEU A 18 -11.35 8.99 3.66
CA LEU A 18 -12.41 8.46 2.82
C LEU A 18 -12.91 7.12 3.40
N GLN A 19 -12.01 6.20 3.75
CA GLN A 19 -12.39 4.91 4.34
C GLN A 19 -13.19 5.08 5.63
N ASP A 20 -12.80 6.02 6.50
CA ASP A 20 -13.53 6.36 7.72
C ASP A 20 -14.96 6.85 7.41
N ALA A 21 -15.11 7.73 6.42
CA ALA A 21 -16.41 8.26 6.03
C ALA A 21 -17.35 7.16 5.50
N PHE A 22 -16.86 6.23 4.68
CA PHE A 22 -17.68 5.13 4.16
C PHE A 22 -18.00 4.09 5.24
N THR A 23 -17.05 3.84 6.16
CA THR A 23 -17.27 2.97 7.32
C THR A 23 -18.37 3.53 8.22
N GLN A 24 -18.40 4.84 8.46
CA GLN A 24 -19.46 5.51 9.22
C GLN A 24 -20.84 5.41 8.56
N LEU A 25 -20.88 5.34 7.22
CA LEU A 25 -22.10 5.15 6.45
C LEU A 25 -22.54 3.67 6.39
N GLY A 26 -21.77 2.75 6.97
CA GLY A 26 -22.03 1.30 6.91
C GLY A 26 -21.84 0.70 5.51
N VAL A 27 -21.16 1.43 4.62
CA VAL A 27 -20.91 1.02 3.23
C VAL A 27 -19.48 0.52 3.11
N SER A 28 -19.30 -0.68 2.55
CA SER A 28 -17.96 -1.16 2.23
C SER A 28 -17.38 -0.36 1.07
N MET A 29 -16.28 0.35 1.31
CA MET A 29 -15.51 0.94 0.23
C MET A 29 -14.57 -0.11 -0.36
N GLN A 30 -14.70 -0.37 -1.66
CA GLN A 30 -13.69 -1.10 -2.42
C GLN A 30 -12.79 -0.11 -3.13
N LEU A 31 -11.58 0.08 -2.61
CA LEU A 31 -10.51 0.77 -3.33
C LEU A 31 -9.63 -0.27 -3.99
N ASP A 32 -9.59 -0.24 -5.31
CA ASP A 32 -8.64 -1.04 -6.08
C ASP A 32 -7.27 -0.34 -6.06
N LEU A 33 -6.52 -0.61 -4.99
CA LEU A 33 -5.17 -0.08 -4.83
C LEU A 33 -4.19 -0.91 -5.68
N PRO A 34 -3.17 -0.27 -6.29
CA PRO A 34 -2.18 -0.97 -7.09
C PRO A 34 -1.44 -2.02 -6.24
N GLN A 35 -1.43 -3.25 -6.74
CA GLN A 35 -0.77 -4.38 -6.07
C GLN A 35 0.66 -4.57 -6.59
N ILE A 36 1.57 -4.97 -5.70
CA ILE A 36 2.95 -5.34 -6.05
C ILE A 36 3.06 -6.86 -6.03
N ALA A 37 3.38 -7.45 -7.18
CA ALA A 37 3.65 -8.87 -7.30
C ALA A 37 5.13 -9.11 -7.57
N VAL A 38 5.72 -10.13 -6.93
CA VAL A 38 7.13 -10.50 -7.12
C VAL A 38 7.21 -11.92 -7.68
N VAL A 39 7.88 -12.06 -8.82
CA VAL A 39 8.08 -13.33 -9.53
C VAL A 39 9.56 -13.67 -9.61
N GLY A 40 9.91 -14.95 -9.45
CA GLY A 40 11.30 -15.40 -9.48
C GLY A 40 11.49 -16.83 -8.97
N GLY A 41 12.65 -17.41 -9.26
CA GLY A 41 13.01 -18.79 -8.90
C GLY A 41 12.91 -19.08 -7.40
N GLN A 42 12.88 -20.36 -7.05
CA GLN A 42 12.94 -20.79 -5.63
C GLN A 42 14.20 -20.19 -4.99
N SER A 43 14.08 -19.74 -3.73
CA SER A 43 15.18 -19.14 -2.96
C SER A 43 15.79 -17.83 -3.51
N ALA A 44 15.19 -17.21 -4.54
CA ALA A 44 15.64 -15.91 -5.07
C ALA A 44 15.43 -14.71 -4.12
N GLY A 45 15.07 -14.95 -2.86
CA GLY A 45 14.86 -13.88 -1.87
C GLY A 45 13.58 -13.06 -2.05
N LYS A 46 12.56 -13.57 -2.75
CA LYS A 46 11.28 -12.85 -3.02
C LYS A 46 10.65 -12.24 -1.76
N SER A 47 10.58 -13.01 -0.68
CA SER A 47 10.03 -12.52 0.61
C SER A 47 10.91 -11.43 1.21
N SER A 48 12.24 -11.60 1.18
CA SER A 48 13.18 -10.60 1.68
C SER A 48 13.10 -9.28 0.90
N VAL A 49 12.85 -9.34 -0.42
CA VAL A 49 12.61 -8.13 -1.23
C VAL A 49 11.35 -7.41 -0.79
N LEU A 50 10.23 -8.13 -0.60
CA LEU A 50 8.97 -7.54 -0.12
C LEU A 50 9.11 -6.96 1.29
N GLU A 51 9.80 -7.66 2.18
CA GLU A 51 10.08 -7.21 3.54
C GLU A 51 10.91 -5.93 3.54
N ASN A 52 11.93 -5.81 2.68
CA ASN A 52 12.72 -4.57 2.56
C ASN A 52 11.95 -3.39 1.96
N PHE A 53 10.85 -3.64 1.22
CA PHE A 53 9.98 -2.58 0.71
C PHE A 53 8.99 -2.07 1.75
N VAL A 54 8.57 -2.93 2.69
CA VAL A 54 7.60 -2.61 3.75
C VAL A 54 8.29 -2.15 5.04
N GLY A 55 9.51 -2.67 5.29
CA GLY A 55 10.31 -2.49 6.50
C GLY A 55 10.78 -1.07 6.78
#